data_AF-A0A7S3HA55-F1
#
_entry.id   AF-A0A7S3HA55-F1
#
_cell.length_a   1.000
_cell.length_b   1.000
_cell.length_c   1.000
_cell.angle_alpha   90.00
_cell.angle_beta   90.00
_cell.angle_gamma   90.00
#
_symmetry.space_group_name_H-M   'P 1'
#
loop_
_entity.id
_entity.type
_entity.pdbx_description
1 polymer ?
#
loop_
_entity_poly.entity_id
_entity_poly.type
_entity_poly.pdbx_seq_one_letter_code
_entity_poly.pdbx_strand_id
1 'polypeptide(L)'
;VNVGQAYLMTTDEQMYHEALDVACCVRASNLVQELGMVSNIFTDKTGTLTCNEMRLVKYVLKGKIFDMPAAPIAVGESVNINTDSISSVAPVPLEEMGQESATSGPTLTTTTTTPSQIRLGGALATGRATTPRRASSKPGRVRLQRANSDVSSSSEEDEEKAGDRTGKGESESGKGKASPARKLVFPASPTGSSAAASSNDHSKELFNFLRCLMTCHTVVRESNGTYRAESPDELALVQGATGGFDCQLVERGSREMTVCIDGQNYTYTILAVNAFNADRKRMSVLLKDNATGEYLLLCKGADNIMLPLCNVTPDEDVSLNESLIELSNMGLRTLVVAQRVISSAEAQAWLKMYRSSMVATSNRDELIAAAGAQIELKMEVVGVTAIEDKLQDEVPEVISDLTKAGIIVWMLTGDK
;
A
#
# COMPACT_ATOMS: atom_id res chain seq x y z
N VAL A 1 6.34 35.64 34.91
CA VAL A 1 5.01 35.22 34.43
C VAL A 1 5.15 34.23 33.27
N ASN A 2 5.50 34.67 32.07
CA ASN A 2 5.51 33.84 30.85
C ASN A 2 6.30 32.52 30.96
N VAL A 3 7.48 32.52 31.60
CA VAL A 3 8.27 31.29 31.87
C VAL A 3 7.50 30.31 32.77
N GLY A 4 6.76 30.79 33.76
CA GLY A 4 5.92 29.96 34.63
C GLY A 4 4.70 29.40 33.90
N GLN A 5 4.09 30.17 32.98
CA GLN A 5 3.01 29.67 32.12
C GLN A 5 3.53 28.58 31.18
N ALA A 6 4.70 28.78 30.58
CA ALA A 6 5.37 27.78 29.74
C ALA A 6 5.74 26.51 30.52
N TYR A 7 6.17 26.63 31.78
CA TYR A 7 6.41 25.50 32.67
C TYR A 7 5.12 24.70 32.92
N LEU A 8 4.03 25.36 33.30
CA LEU A 8 2.73 24.71 33.53
C LEU A 8 2.24 23.91 32.30
N MET A 9 2.36 24.47 31.09
CA MET A 9 2.05 23.76 29.84
C MET A 9 2.98 22.57 29.58
N THR A 10 4.25 22.66 29.98
CA THR A 10 5.23 21.58 29.77
C THR A 10 5.02 20.42 30.76
N THR A 11 4.43 20.70 31.93
CA THR A 11 4.11 19.71 32.98
C THR A 11 2.67 19.21 32.94
N ASP A 12 1.89 19.54 31.91
CA ASP A 12 0.49 19.13 31.80
C ASP A 12 0.38 17.67 31.33
N GLU A 13 -0.13 16.79 32.21
CA GLU A 13 -0.34 15.37 31.93
C GLU A 13 -1.33 15.14 30.78
N GLN A 14 -2.26 16.07 30.52
CA GLN A 14 -3.21 15.96 29.40
C GLN A 14 -2.57 16.29 28.03
N MET A 15 -1.39 16.90 28.02
CA MET A 15 -0.62 17.18 26.81
C MET A 15 0.64 16.29 26.69
N TYR A 16 0.61 15.11 27.30
CA TYR A 16 1.61 14.06 27.15
C TYR A 16 1.10 12.93 26.25
N HIS A 17 1.89 12.56 25.24
CA HIS A 17 1.55 11.55 24.26
C HIS A 17 2.26 10.22 24.58
N GLU A 18 1.58 9.36 25.34
CA GLU A 18 2.14 8.10 25.89
C GLU A 18 2.84 7.22 24.85
N ALA A 19 2.19 6.95 23.71
CA ALA A 19 2.73 6.04 22.69
C ALA A 19 4.00 6.54 21.96
N LEU A 20 4.43 7.78 22.21
CA LEU A 20 5.67 8.36 21.68
C LEU A 20 6.67 8.74 22.79
N ASP A 21 6.27 8.70 24.06
CA ASP A 21 7.01 9.28 25.20
C ASP A 21 7.39 10.75 24.97
N VAL A 22 6.41 11.57 24.58
CA VAL A 22 6.61 13.00 24.29
C VAL A 22 5.62 13.88 25.06
N ALA A 23 6.15 14.77 25.89
CA ALA A 23 5.40 15.86 26.52
C ALA A 23 5.37 17.13 25.65
N CYS A 24 4.36 17.98 25.85
CA CYS A 24 4.29 19.32 25.26
C CYS A 24 5.56 20.13 25.59
N CYS A 25 6.17 20.75 24.57
CA CYS A 25 7.45 21.46 24.72
C CYS A 25 7.33 22.91 24.24
N VAL A 26 7.26 23.86 25.19
CA VAL A 26 7.15 25.30 24.87
C VAL A 26 8.52 25.89 24.50
N ARG A 27 8.79 26.01 23.20
CA ARG A 27 10.06 26.56 22.67
C ARG A 27 10.18 28.09 22.74
N ALA A 28 9.06 28.82 22.79
CA ALA A 28 9.02 30.28 22.76
C ALA A 28 8.04 30.83 23.81
N SER A 29 8.50 30.95 25.06
CA SER A 29 7.65 31.36 26.19
C SER A 29 7.08 32.77 26.07
N ASN A 30 7.68 33.65 25.25
CA ASN A 30 7.18 35.00 25.00
C ASN A 30 5.83 35.03 24.25
N LEU A 31 5.47 33.97 23.51
CA LEU A 31 4.26 33.91 22.68
C LEU A 31 3.05 33.23 23.36
N VAL A 32 3.22 32.71 24.59
CA VAL A 32 2.16 31.93 25.28
C VAL A 32 0.84 32.69 25.43
N GLN A 33 0.89 34.02 25.55
CA GLN A 33 -0.32 34.86 25.64
C GLN A 33 -1.04 35.04 24.30
N GLU A 34 -0.34 34.91 23.17
CA GLU A 34 -0.93 35.05 21.83
C GLU A 34 -1.84 33.87 21.48
N LEU A 35 -1.63 32.70 22.10
CA LEU A 35 -2.49 31.52 21.94
C LEU A 35 -3.96 31.82 22.29
N GLY A 36 -4.21 32.65 23.30
CA GLY A 36 -5.55 33.10 23.68
C GLY A 36 -6.19 34.12 22.72
N MET A 37 -5.48 34.54 21.67
CA MET A 37 -5.92 35.49 20.64
C MET A 37 -5.98 34.86 19.24
N VAL A 38 -5.69 33.55 19.11
CA VAL A 38 -5.73 32.84 17.83
C VAL A 38 -7.16 32.83 17.28
N SER A 39 -7.30 33.28 16.03
CA SER A 39 -8.57 33.28 15.27
C SER A 39 -8.50 32.43 14.00
N ASN A 40 -7.30 32.06 13.56
CA ASN A 40 -7.07 31.27 12.36
C ASN A 40 -5.95 30.25 12.66
N ILE A 41 -6.20 28.98 12.32
CA ILE A 41 -5.21 27.90 12.36
C ILE A 41 -4.96 27.44 10.93
N PHE A 42 -3.69 27.34 10.54
CA PHE A 42 -3.28 26.73 9.28
C PHE A 42 -2.66 25.37 9.58
N THR A 43 -3.26 24.30 9.08
CA THR A 43 -2.85 22.92 9.35
C THR A 43 -2.41 22.23 8.07
N ASP A 44 -1.36 21.40 8.12
CA ASP A 44 -1.15 20.39 7.09
C ASP A 44 -2.23 19.31 7.22
N LYS A 45 -2.43 18.52 6.16
CA LYS A 45 -3.26 17.31 6.18
C LYS A 45 -2.43 16.11 6.66
N THR A 46 -1.32 15.83 5.98
CA THR A 46 -0.63 14.55 6.06
C THR A 46 0.33 14.54 7.25
N GLY A 47 0.16 13.60 8.19
CA GLY A 47 0.94 13.55 9.42
C GLY A 47 0.54 14.60 10.49
N THR A 48 -0.51 15.39 10.24
CA THR A 48 -1.11 16.30 11.24
C THR A 48 -2.59 16.00 11.46
N LEU A 49 -3.40 15.91 10.40
CA LEU A 49 -4.79 15.44 10.50
C LEU A 49 -4.90 13.93 10.28
N THR A 50 -4.07 13.35 9.40
CA THR A 50 -4.03 11.90 9.16
C THR A 50 -2.80 11.25 9.80
N CYS A 51 -2.95 9.99 10.19
CA CYS A 51 -1.85 9.09 10.58
C CYS A 51 -1.02 8.63 9.38
N ASN A 52 -1.46 8.89 8.14
CA ASN A 52 -0.93 8.29 6.91
C ASN A 52 -0.97 6.74 6.97
N GLU A 53 -1.98 6.20 7.65
CA GLU A 53 -2.27 4.77 7.80
C GLU A 53 -3.46 4.43 6.89
N MET A 54 -3.16 3.91 5.69
CA MET A 54 -4.19 3.52 4.72
C MET A 54 -4.78 2.16 5.10
N ARG A 55 -6.11 2.07 5.22
CA ARG A 55 -6.82 0.82 5.58
C ARG A 55 -7.96 0.54 4.61
N LEU A 56 -8.00 -0.66 4.03
CA LEU A 56 -9.20 -1.13 3.32
C LEU A 56 -10.29 -1.40 4.37
N VAL A 57 -11.37 -0.61 4.36
CA VAL A 57 -12.45 -0.69 5.37
C VAL A 57 -13.76 -1.22 4.82
N LYS A 58 -14.05 -0.97 3.53
CA LYS A 58 -15.25 -1.45 2.84
C LYS A 58 -14.92 -1.89 1.41
N TYR A 59 -15.79 -2.67 0.82
CA TYR A 59 -15.74 -3.05 -0.59
C TYR A 59 -17.14 -3.15 -1.19
N VAL A 60 -17.23 -3.16 -2.52
CA VAL A 60 -18.50 -3.27 -3.25
C VAL A 60 -18.45 -4.47 -4.18
N LEU A 61 -19.44 -5.36 -4.09
CA LEU A 61 -19.70 -6.41 -5.09
C LEU A 61 -21.12 -6.26 -5.62
N LYS A 62 -21.29 -6.33 -6.95
CA LYS A 62 -22.60 -6.16 -7.64
C LYS A 62 -23.44 -4.99 -7.08
N GLY A 63 -22.83 -3.82 -6.94
CA GLY A 63 -23.50 -2.60 -6.48
C GLY A 63 -23.98 -2.60 -5.02
N LYS A 64 -23.44 -3.50 -4.17
CA LYS A 64 -23.72 -3.54 -2.74
C LYS A 64 -22.45 -3.33 -1.93
N ILE A 65 -22.51 -2.42 -0.98
CA ILE A 65 -21.42 -2.14 -0.04
C ILE A 65 -21.39 -3.24 1.05
N PHE A 66 -20.18 -3.68 1.37
CA PHE A 66 -19.85 -4.61 2.43
C PHE A 66 -18.75 -4.04 3.30
N ASP A 67 -18.86 -4.24 4.62
CA ASP A 67 -17.75 -4.02 5.54
C ASP A 67 -16.68 -5.09 5.35
N MET A 68 -15.40 -4.69 5.49
CA MET A 68 -14.33 -5.65 5.63
C MET A 68 -14.53 -6.45 6.93
N PRO A 69 -14.39 -7.79 6.91
CA PRO A 69 -14.44 -8.57 8.14
C PRO A 69 -13.36 -8.08 9.11
N ALA A 70 -13.71 -7.99 10.40
CA ALA A 70 -12.72 -7.72 11.43
C ALA A 70 -11.61 -8.77 11.35
N ALA A 71 -10.35 -8.33 11.29
CA ALA A 71 -9.23 -9.24 11.19
C ALA A 71 -9.30 -10.26 12.35
N PRO A 72 -9.04 -11.56 12.10
CA PRO A 72 -8.93 -12.53 13.16
C PRO A 72 -7.93 -12.02 14.19
N ILE A 73 -8.41 -11.73 15.40
CA ILE A 73 -7.55 -11.34 16.51
C ILE A 73 -6.54 -12.46 16.66
N ALA A 74 -5.25 -12.15 16.44
CA ALA A 74 -4.18 -13.10 16.62
C ALA A 74 -4.09 -13.43 18.12
N VAL A 75 -4.76 -14.52 18.52
CA VAL A 75 -4.71 -15.04 19.89
C VAL A 75 -3.31 -15.61 20.11
N GLY A 76 -2.37 -14.75 20.52
CA GLY A 76 -1.01 -15.18 20.84
C GLY A 76 0.13 -14.23 20.49
N GLU A 77 -0.02 -12.91 20.61
CA GLU A 77 1.15 -12.05 20.84
C GLU A 77 1.32 -11.82 22.35
N SER A 78 1.92 -12.81 23.01
CA SER A 78 2.30 -12.69 24.42
C SER A 78 3.46 -11.70 24.52
N VAL A 79 3.19 -10.49 25.04
CA VAL A 79 4.21 -9.50 25.39
C VAL A 79 5.22 -10.15 26.34
N ASN A 80 6.40 -10.46 25.80
CA ASN A 80 7.44 -11.16 26.54
C ASN A 80 8.24 -10.14 27.35
N ILE A 81 7.73 -9.78 28.52
CA ILE A 81 8.41 -8.86 29.44
C ILE A 81 9.64 -9.57 30.02
N ASN A 82 10.80 -9.37 29.38
CA ASN A 82 12.09 -9.69 29.98
C ASN A 82 12.39 -8.68 31.11
N THR A 83 11.81 -8.90 32.28
CA THR A 83 12.31 -8.31 33.52
C THR A 83 13.59 -9.04 33.94
N ASP A 84 14.73 -8.62 33.39
CA ASP A 84 16.02 -8.66 34.09
C ASP A 84 17.09 -7.89 33.29
N SER A 85 18.00 -7.21 34.00
CA SER A 85 19.16 -6.45 33.46
C SER A 85 18.95 -4.99 33.00
N ILE A 86 18.66 -4.08 33.94
CA ILE A 86 19.47 -2.85 34.08
C ILE A 86 19.73 -2.62 35.57
N SER A 87 21.01 -2.59 35.94
CA SER A 87 21.47 -2.24 37.28
C SER A 87 21.42 -0.73 37.51
N SER A 88 21.03 -0.35 38.73
CA SER A 88 20.99 1.02 39.26
C SER A 88 22.13 1.95 38.83
N VAL A 89 21.78 3.14 38.34
CA VAL A 89 22.61 4.35 38.44
C VAL A 89 21.77 5.42 39.15
N ALA A 90 22.28 5.93 40.27
CA ALA A 90 21.58 6.91 41.11
C ALA A 90 21.65 8.33 40.52
N PRO A 91 20.65 9.20 40.78
CA PRO A 91 20.67 10.58 40.31
C PRO A 91 21.70 11.43 41.07
N VAL A 92 22.36 12.35 40.35
CA VAL A 92 23.28 13.34 40.93
C VAL A 92 22.50 14.61 41.30
N PRO A 93 22.61 15.15 42.53
CA PRO A 93 21.91 16.37 42.93
C PRO A 93 22.48 17.65 42.29
N LEU A 94 21.62 18.66 42.19
CA LEU A 94 21.98 20.06 41.92
C LEU A 94 22.27 20.77 43.26
N GLU A 95 23.38 21.51 43.35
CA GLU A 95 23.67 22.46 44.44
C GLU A 95 24.12 23.84 43.90
N GLU A 96 24.14 24.83 44.79
CA GLU A 96 23.88 26.25 44.50
C GLU A 96 25.10 27.15 44.19
N MET A 97 24.79 28.44 43.99
CA MET A 97 25.69 29.57 43.73
C MET A 97 26.73 29.85 44.84
N GLY A 98 27.90 30.36 44.45
CA GLY A 98 28.94 30.92 45.34
C GLY A 98 29.90 31.86 44.60
N GLN A 99 30.47 32.86 45.29
CA GLN A 99 31.05 34.08 44.67
C GLN A 99 32.60 34.10 44.52
N GLU A 100 33.02 34.89 43.52
CA GLU A 100 34.26 35.68 43.32
C GLU A 100 35.56 35.42 44.13
N SER A 101 36.71 35.40 43.42
CA SER A 101 37.77 36.44 43.55
C SER A 101 38.89 36.26 42.50
N ALA A 102 39.71 37.30 42.28
CA ALA A 102 40.51 37.47 41.05
C ALA A 102 42.04 37.37 41.23
N THR A 103 42.79 37.19 40.12
CA THR A 103 43.95 38.06 39.75
C THR A 103 44.55 37.76 38.35
N SER A 104 45.01 38.84 37.66
CA SER A 104 45.99 38.94 36.55
C SER A 104 45.78 38.25 35.17
N GLY A 105 45.71 39.07 34.10
CA GLY A 105 46.00 38.71 32.70
C GLY A 105 47.45 39.08 32.29
N PRO A 106 47.80 39.44 31.02
CA PRO A 106 46.99 39.63 29.78
C PRO A 106 47.50 38.74 28.57
N THR A 107 46.93 38.70 27.35
CA THR A 107 47.00 39.72 26.26
C THR A 107 46.50 39.15 24.88
N LEU A 108 45.69 39.92 24.10
CA LEU A 108 45.40 39.85 22.62
C LEU A 108 44.89 38.50 21.99
N THR A 109 44.09 38.43 20.91
CA THR A 109 43.60 39.40 19.89
C THR A 109 42.20 38.99 19.38
N THR A 110 41.40 39.92 18.85
CA THR A 110 40.07 39.66 18.25
C THR A 110 40.04 39.92 16.73
N THR A 111 39.24 39.13 15.99
CA THR A 111 38.63 39.55 14.72
C THR A 111 37.22 38.95 14.58
N THR A 112 36.30 39.74 14.04
CA THR A 112 34.87 39.40 13.86
C THR A 112 34.42 39.94 12.51
N THR A 113 33.67 39.16 11.72
CA THR A 113 33.15 39.62 10.43
C THR A 113 31.68 39.23 10.25
N THR A 114 30.85 40.23 9.97
CA THR A 114 29.42 40.13 9.65
C THR A 114 29.16 39.88 8.16
N PRO A 115 28.00 39.31 7.77
CA PRO A 115 27.51 39.37 6.39
C PRO A 115 26.43 40.45 6.23
N SER A 116 26.51 41.21 5.13
CA SER A 116 25.55 42.26 4.75
C SER A 116 24.82 41.91 3.45
N GLN A 117 23.55 42.30 3.34
CA GLN A 117 22.74 42.21 2.11
C GLN A 117 23.16 43.26 1.06
N ILE A 118 22.83 43.05 -0.24
CA ILE A 118 21.93 43.93 -1.07
C ILE A 118 22.02 43.68 -2.62
N ARG A 119 20.83 43.51 -3.23
CA ARG A 119 20.32 43.80 -4.61
C ARG A 119 21.07 43.43 -5.93
N LEU A 120 20.36 42.59 -6.71
CA LEU A 120 19.59 42.86 -7.96
C LEU A 120 20.18 43.64 -9.18
N GLY A 121 20.01 43.04 -10.36
CA GLY A 121 20.07 43.65 -11.72
C GLY A 121 21.10 42.97 -12.64
N GLY A 122 20.87 42.66 -13.93
CA GLY A 122 19.68 42.75 -14.79
C GLY A 122 20.04 42.49 -16.28
N ALA A 123 19.03 42.24 -17.13
CA ALA A 123 19.05 42.25 -18.62
C ALA A 123 19.55 41.03 -19.45
N LEU A 124 18.64 40.63 -20.36
CA LEU A 124 18.72 40.01 -21.72
C LEU A 124 20.13 39.83 -22.36
N ALA A 125 20.42 38.82 -23.21
CA ALA A 125 19.72 38.55 -24.48
C ALA A 125 20.16 37.25 -25.21
N THR A 126 19.26 36.70 -26.05
CA THR A 126 19.45 36.01 -27.35
C THR A 126 20.74 35.23 -27.70
N GLY A 127 20.61 33.97 -28.16
CA GLY A 127 21.68 33.31 -28.94
C GLY A 127 21.43 31.83 -29.30
N ARG A 128 21.04 31.55 -30.54
CA ARG A 128 20.86 30.20 -31.13
C ARG A 128 22.07 29.89 -32.04
N ALA A 129 22.72 28.72 -31.94
CA ALA A 129 23.20 27.91 -33.10
C ALA A 129 24.19 26.75 -32.79
N THR A 130 23.90 25.59 -33.42
CA THR A 130 24.80 24.64 -34.12
C THR A 130 25.91 23.83 -33.42
N THR A 131 25.93 22.54 -33.80
CA THR A 131 26.99 21.53 -33.65
C THR A 131 28.19 21.77 -34.59
N PRO A 132 29.33 21.04 -34.42
CA PRO A 132 29.58 19.93 -35.36
C PRO A 132 30.28 18.66 -34.76
N ARG A 133 30.48 17.65 -35.63
CA ARG A 133 30.85 16.24 -35.37
C ARG A 133 32.37 15.96 -35.33
N ARG A 134 32.76 14.87 -34.65
CA ARG A 134 33.87 13.92 -34.97
C ARG A 134 33.60 12.62 -34.16
N ALA A 135 33.54 11.37 -34.66
CA ALA A 135 34.47 10.56 -35.47
C ALA A 135 35.89 10.49 -34.85
N SER A 136 36.52 9.35 -34.56
CA SER A 136 36.24 7.89 -34.75
C SER A 136 36.95 7.08 -33.63
N SER A 137 36.69 5.80 -33.36
CA SER A 137 37.31 4.64 -34.04
C SER A 137 37.02 3.32 -33.28
N LYS A 138 37.21 2.15 -33.93
CA LYS A 138 37.24 0.80 -33.30
C LYS A 138 38.68 0.35 -33.10
N PRO A 139 38.99 -0.52 -32.11
CA PRO A 139 39.08 -1.98 -32.35
C PRO A 139 38.34 -2.77 -31.23
N GLY A 140 38.32 -4.10 -31.13
CA GLY A 140 38.90 -5.19 -31.93
C GLY A 140 38.29 -6.53 -31.49
N ARG A 141 38.42 -7.58 -32.30
CA ARG A 141 37.74 -8.89 -32.12
C ARG A 141 38.66 -9.90 -31.43
N VAL A 142 38.20 -10.57 -30.38
CA VAL A 142 38.82 -11.81 -29.88
C VAL A 142 37.78 -12.92 -29.83
N ARG A 143 38.20 -14.12 -30.22
CA ARG A 143 37.42 -15.36 -30.30
C ARG A 143 38.17 -16.42 -29.50
N LEU A 144 37.48 -17.11 -28.62
CA LEU A 144 37.96 -18.35 -27.99
C LEU A 144 36.95 -19.48 -28.22
N GLN A 145 37.44 -20.72 -28.26
CA GLN A 145 36.71 -21.87 -28.78
C GLN A 145 37.18 -23.14 -28.07
N ARG A 146 36.25 -24.06 -27.77
CA ARG A 146 36.45 -25.45 -27.25
C ARG A 146 36.93 -25.54 -25.79
N ALA A 147 36.68 -26.64 -25.06
CA ALA A 147 36.26 -28.00 -25.47
C ALA A 147 35.30 -28.70 -24.47
N ASN A 148 34.68 -29.81 -24.94
CA ASN A 148 34.45 -31.16 -24.34
C ASN A 148 34.66 -31.34 -22.81
N SER A 149 34.08 -32.30 -22.05
CA SER A 149 33.41 -33.62 -22.25
C SER A 149 32.98 -34.14 -20.85
N ASP A 150 32.17 -35.19 -20.58
CA ASP A 150 31.12 -36.03 -21.22
C ASP A 150 30.50 -36.91 -20.07
N VAL A 151 29.74 -38.01 -20.34
CA VAL A 151 29.25 -39.06 -19.37
C VAL A 151 28.11 -38.59 -18.42
N SER A 152 26.91 -39.16 -18.23
CA SER A 152 26.15 -40.42 -18.52
C SER A 152 25.78 -41.23 -17.26
N SER A 153 24.69 -42.03 -17.36
CA SER A 153 23.94 -42.82 -16.34
C SER A 153 22.86 -42.06 -15.54
N SER A 154 21.60 -42.50 -15.35
CA SER A 154 20.81 -43.75 -15.56
C SER A 154 20.69 -44.76 -14.41
N SER A 155 19.55 -44.71 -13.71
CA SER A 155 18.76 -45.80 -13.09
C SER A 155 17.50 -45.13 -12.49
N GLU A 156 16.24 -45.54 -12.73
CA GLU A 156 15.61 -46.82 -12.34
C GLU A 156 15.76 -47.08 -10.83
N GLU A 157 14.80 -47.55 -10.07
CA GLU A 157 13.34 -47.72 -10.07
C GLU A 157 13.05 -48.19 -8.62
N ASP A 158 11.84 -48.00 -8.10
CA ASP A 158 11.10 -49.04 -7.34
C ASP A 158 9.85 -48.46 -6.66
N GLU A 159 8.72 -49.10 -6.94
CA GLU A 159 7.50 -49.01 -6.13
C GLU A 159 7.60 -49.97 -4.94
N GLU A 160 7.03 -49.64 -3.79
CA GLU A 160 6.30 -50.67 -3.03
C GLU A 160 5.11 -50.09 -2.24
N LYS A 161 4.25 -51.00 -1.75
CA LYS A 161 2.79 -50.81 -1.76
C LYS A 161 2.12 -51.43 -0.52
N ALA A 162 0.93 -50.92 -0.23
CA ALA A 162 -0.12 -51.51 0.63
C ALA A 162 0.06 -51.48 2.16
N GLY A 163 -1.07 -51.40 2.87
CA GLY A 163 -1.11 -51.40 4.34
C GLY A 163 -2.42 -50.90 4.96
N ASP A 164 -3.59 -51.34 4.46
CA ASP A 164 -4.88 -51.04 5.11
C ASP A 164 -4.99 -51.69 6.50
N ARG A 165 -5.59 -50.99 7.47
CA ARG A 165 -6.19 -51.60 8.67
C ARG A 165 -7.19 -50.68 9.37
N THR A 166 -8.40 -51.22 9.53
CA THR A 166 -9.56 -50.60 10.19
C THR A 166 -9.50 -50.66 11.72
N GLY A 167 -10.17 -49.72 12.39
CA GLY A 167 -10.43 -49.77 13.83
C GLY A 167 -11.54 -48.81 14.26
N LYS A 168 -12.67 -49.35 14.75
CA LYS A 168 -13.77 -48.58 15.38
C LYS A 168 -13.58 -48.50 16.90
N GLY A 169 -14.03 -47.40 17.51
CA GLY A 169 -14.24 -47.28 18.95
C GLY A 169 -15.10 -46.06 19.28
N GLU A 170 -16.24 -46.27 19.92
CA GLU A 170 -17.17 -45.23 20.37
C GLU A 170 -17.05 -45.00 21.88
N SER A 171 -17.19 -43.75 22.33
CA SER A 171 -17.75 -43.43 23.66
C SER A 171 -18.16 -41.95 23.74
N GLU A 172 -19.28 -41.66 24.40
CA GLU A 172 -19.87 -40.32 24.53
C GLU A 172 -19.44 -39.62 25.83
N SER A 173 -19.38 -38.27 25.82
CA SER A 173 -20.15 -37.44 26.78
C SER A 173 -19.94 -35.92 26.60
N GLY A 174 -21.03 -35.15 26.75
CA GLY A 174 -21.00 -34.01 27.70
C GLY A 174 -20.74 -32.56 27.24
N LYS A 175 -21.62 -31.99 26.40
CA LYS A 175 -22.03 -30.54 26.39
C LYS A 175 -20.97 -29.43 26.17
N GLY A 176 -21.13 -28.70 25.06
CA GLY A 176 -20.65 -27.31 24.89
C GLY A 176 -20.91 -26.80 23.47
N LYS A 177 -21.98 -26.02 23.26
CA LYS A 177 -22.33 -25.52 21.92
C LYS A 177 -21.45 -24.31 21.53
N ALA A 178 -20.45 -24.55 20.69
CA ALA A 178 -19.91 -23.54 19.78
C ALA A 178 -20.35 -23.91 18.35
N SER A 179 -20.92 -22.96 17.61
CA SER A 179 -21.29 -23.17 16.20
C SER A 179 -20.00 -23.23 15.36
N PRO A 180 -19.76 -24.30 14.57
CA PRO A 180 -18.56 -24.37 13.74
C PRO A 180 -18.66 -23.39 12.56
N ALA A 181 -17.55 -22.75 12.23
CA ALA A 181 -17.42 -21.96 11.02
C ALA A 181 -17.75 -22.82 9.78
N ARG A 182 -18.59 -22.29 8.88
CA ARG A 182 -18.94 -22.98 7.63
C ARG A 182 -17.73 -23.00 6.70
N LYS A 183 -17.02 -24.12 6.68
CA LYS A 183 -16.01 -24.42 5.66
C LYS A 183 -16.71 -24.51 4.30
N LEU A 184 -16.50 -23.53 3.42
CA LEU A 184 -17.00 -23.58 2.05
C LEU A 184 -16.19 -24.63 1.29
N VAL A 185 -16.89 -25.57 0.65
CA VAL A 185 -16.28 -26.60 -0.22
C VAL A 185 -16.66 -26.26 -1.64
N PHE A 186 -15.67 -25.89 -2.46
CA PHE A 186 -15.88 -25.61 -3.87
C PHE A 186 -15.73 -26.89 -4.71
N PRO A 187 -16.67 -27.19 -5.62
CA PRO A 187 -16.57 -28.35 -6.49
C PRO A 187 -15.62 -28.09 -7.66
N ALA A 188 -14.97 -29.15 -8.13
CA ALA A 188 -14.41 -29.17 -9.48
C ALA A 188 -15.53 -29.02 -10.53
N SER A 189 -15.13 -28.71 -11.77
CA SER A 189 -16.01 -28.35 -12.89
C SER A 189 -17.09 -29.40 -13.24
N PRO A 190 -18.20 -28.97 -13.90
CA PRO A 190 -19.53 -29.36 -13.45
C PRO A 190 -20.14 -30.60 -14.12
N THR A 191 -20.96 -31.33 -13.37
CA THR A 191 -22.06 -32.14 -13.89
C THR A 191 -23.35 -31.89 -13.11
N GLY A 192 -24.36 -31.32 -13.78
CA GLY A 192 -25.78 -31.58 -13.48
C GLY A 192 -26.51 -30.75 -12.39
N SER A 193 -27.53 -30.02 -12.87
CA SER A 193 -28.77 -29.65 -12.19
C SER A 193 -28.84 -28.35 -11.34
N SER A 194 -30.06 -27.80 -11.30
CA SER A 194 -30.36 -26.40 -11.01
C SER A 194 -31.06 -26.22 -9.65
N ALA A 195 -30.33 -25.62 -8.69
CA ALA A 195 -30.87 -25.07 -7.44
C ALA A 195 -29.83 -24.19 -6.68
N ALA A 196 -28.53 -24.41 -6.90
CA ALA A 196 -27.44 -23.81 -6.10
C ALA A 196 -26.87 -22.49 -6.65
N ALA A 197 -27.60 -21.76 -7.50
CA ALA A 197 -27.05 -20.65 -8.29
C ALA A 197 -26.61 -19.44 -7.45
N SER A 198 -27.42 -18.97 -6.50
CA SER A 198 -27.19 -17.69 -5.81
C SER A 198 -26.03 -17.70 -4.81
N SER A 199 -25.83 -18.79 -4.08
CA SER A 199 -24.69 -18.91 -3.15
C SER A 199 -23.36 -19.11 -3.88
N ASN A 200 -23.38 -19.78 -5.04
CA ASN A 200 -22.17 -20.10 -5.80
C ASN A 200 -21.68 -18.90 -6.62
N ASP A 201 -22.59 -18.03 -7.09
CA ASP A 201 -22.23 -16.82 -7.83
C ASP A 201 -21.54 -15.79 -6.93
N HIS A 202 -22.06 -15.55 -5.72
CA HIS A 202 -21.44 -14.63 -4.76
C HIS A 202 -20.02 -15.06 -4.34
N SER A 203 -19.80 -16.37 -4.11
CA SER A 203 -18.45 -16.88 -3.86
C SER A 203 -17.50 -16.69 -5.05
N LYS A 204 -18.00 -16.82 -6.28
CA LYS A 204 -17.21 -16.58 -7.50
C LYS A 204 -16.89 -15.09 -7.69
N GLU A 205 -17.81 -14.20 -7.37
CA GLU A 205 -17.59 -12.74 -7.37
C GLU A 205 -16.48 -12.36 -6.38
N LEU A 206 -16.62 -12.81 -5.12
CA LEU A 206 -15.65 -12.56 -4.06
C LEU A 206 -14.27 -13.14 -4.42
N PHE A 207 -14.21 -14.37 -4.95
CA PHE A 207 -12.96 -14.97 -5.44
C PHE A 207 -12.29 -14.10 -6.52
N ASN A 208 -13.05 -13.60 -7.51
CA ASN A 208 -12.49 -12.75 -8.56
C ASN A 208 -11.99 -11.40 -7.99
N PHE A 209 -12.70 -10.85 -7.01
CA PHE A 209 -12.33 -9.61 -6.33
C PHE A 209 -11.02 -9.78 -5.56
N LEU A 210 -10.97 -10.78 -4.66
CA LEU A 210 -9.77 -11.13 -3.89
C LEU A 210 -8.60 -11.47 -4.80
N ARG A 211 -8.82 -12.26 -5.86
CA ARG A 211 -7.79 -12.56 -6.87
C ARG A 211 -7.22 -11.29 -7.49
N CYS A 212 -8.04 -10.28 -7.79
CA CYS A 212 -7.55 -9.03 -8.32
C CYS A 212 -6.77 -8.21 -7.27
N LEU A 213 -7.25 -8.13 -6.01
CA LEU A 213 -6.53 -7.46 -4.92
C LEU A 213 -5.17 -8.10 -4.63
N MET A 214 -5.09 -9.43 -4.69
CA MET A 214 -3.89 -10.22 -4.38
C MET A 214 -2.92 -10.37 -5.55
N THR A 215 -3.24 -9.86 -6.75
CA THR A 215 -2.34 -10.02 -7.91
C THR A 215 -2.10 -8.74 -8.74
N CYS A 216 -3.04 -7.79 -8.76
CA CYS A 216 -2.89 -6.54 -9.49
C CYS A 216 -2.16 -5.48 -8.63
N HIS A 217 -0.90 -5.71 -8.28
CA HIS A 217 -0.08 -4.79 -7.46
C HIS A 217 1.44 -5.01 -7.67
N THR A 218 2.26 -4.13 -7.06
CA THR A 218 3.72 -4.31 -6.94
C THR A 218 4.22 -4.72 -5.55
N VAL A 219 3.34 -4.80 -4.53
CA VAL A 219 3.66 -5.27 -3.16
C VAL A 219 4.54 -6.53 -3.14
N VAL A 220 5.58 -6.51 -2.30
CA VAL A 220 6.51 -7.62 -2.03
C VAL A 220 6.25 -8.14 -0.61
N ARG A 221 6.38 -9.46 -0.40
CA ARG A 221 6.38 -10.07 0.92
C ARG A 221 7.81 -10.30 1.41
N GLU A 222 8.09 -9.89 2.64
CA GLU A 222 9.38 -10.09 3.31
C GLU A 222 9.43 -11.45 4.04
N SER A 223 10.63 -11.90 4.42
CA SER A 223 10.85 -13.23 5.03
C SER A 223 10.27 -13.39 6.44
N ASN A 224 10.09 -12.28 7.16
CA ASN A 224 9.34 -12.15 8.42
C ASN A 224 7.81 -12.28 8.22
N GLY A 225 7.33 -12.33 6.97
CA GLY A 225 5.91 -12.40 6.62
C GLY A 225 5.21 -11.05 6.45
N THR A 226 5.89 -9.91 6.67
CA THR A 226 5.32 -8.58 6.44
C THR A 226 5.24 -8.26 4.95
N TYR A 227 4.49 -7.20 4.62
CA TYR A 227 4.33 -6.70 3.26
C TYR A 227 4.96 -5.31 3.12
N ARG A 228 5.57 -5.04 1.97
CA ARG A 228 6.14 -3.75 1.62
C ARG A 228 5.72 -3.34 0.20
N ALA A 229 5.35 -2.08 0.04
CA ALA A 229 4.93 -1.50 -1.24
C ALA A 229 5.54 -0.09 -1.43
N GLU A 230 5.53 0.39 -2.67
CA GLU A 230 5.87 1.79 -2.99
C GLU A 230 4.67 2.73 -2.77
N SER A 231 3.45 2.20 -2.80
CA SER A 231 2.20 2.93 -2.60
C SER A 231 1.47 2.38 -1.35
N PRO A 232 1.05 3.24 -0.41
CA PRO A 232 0.37 2.79 0.80
C PRO A 232 -1.03 2.22 0.48
N ASP A 233 -1.71 2.71 -0.56
CA ASP A 233 -2.97 2.16 -1.05
C ASP A 233 -2.82 0.69 -1.48
N GLU A 234 -1.75 0.33 -2.18
CA GLU A 234 -1.51 -1.07 -2.56
C GLU A 234 -1.23 -1.97 -1.37
N LEU A 235 -0.49 -1.45 -0.39
CA LEU A 235 -0.22 -2.15 0.86
C LEU A 235 -1.54 -2.40 1.63
N ALA A 236 -2.39 -1.38 1.74
CA ALA A 236 -3.71 -1.45 2.37
C ALA A 236 -4.64 -2.48 1.70
N LEU A 237 -4.59 -2.63 0.37
CA LEU A 237 -5.37 -3.64 -0.35
C LEU A 237 -4.91 -5.06 -0.03
N VAL A 238 -3.60 -5.33 -0.05
CA VAL A 238 -3.05 -6.67 0.22
C VAL A 238 -3.17 -7.04 1.71
N GLN A 239 -2.90 -6.08 2.60
CA GLN A 239 -3.10 -6.24 4.05
C GLN A 239 -4.57 -6.40 4.39
N GLY A 240 -5.47 -5.62 3.79
CA GLY A 240 -6.91 -5.74 3.98
C GLY A 240 -7.43 -7.11 3.53
N ALA A 241 -7.01 -7.59 2.36
CA ALA A 241 -7.35 -8.93 1.90
C ALA A 241 -6.79 -10.04 2.82
N THR A 242 -5.54 -9.93 3.28
CA THR A 242 -4.91 -10.90 4.20
C THR A 242 -5.49 -10.86 5.62
N GLY A 243 -5.94 -9.69 6.07
CA GLY A 243 -6.54 -9.51 7.39
C GLY A 243 -8.01 -9.93 7.42
N GLY A 244 -8.82 -9.47 6.47
CA GLY A 244 -10.26 -9.74 6.44
C GLY A 244 -10.66 -11.10 5.86
N PHE A 245 -9.80 -11.76 5.09
CA PHE A 245 -10.09 -13.04 4.42
C PHE A 245 -8.91 -14.01 4.56
N ASP A 246 -9.14 -15.30 4.28
CA ASP A 246 -8.09 -16.34 4.27
C ASP A 246 -7.24 -16.24 2.99
N CYS A 247 -6.60 -15.08 2.80
CA CYS A 247 -5.77 -14.73 1.66
C CYS A 247 -4.34 -14.46 2.08
N GLN A 248 -3.36 -14.81 1.23
CA GLN A 248 -1.96 -14.46 1.48
C GLN A 248 -1.20 -14.32 0.16
N LEU A 249 -0.35 -13.31 0.03
CA LEU A 249 0.61 -13.27 -1.06
C LEU A 249 1.77 -14.18 -0.64
N VAL A 250 1.84 -15.40 -1.18
CA VAL A 250 2.85 -16.40 -0.76
C VAL A 250 4.23 -15.97 -1.25
N GLU A 251 4.34 -15.67 -2.55
CA GLU A 251 5.57 -15.24 -3.22
C GLU A 251 5.24 -14.35 -4.42
N ARG A 252 6.11 -13.36 -4.71
CA ARG A 252 6.05 -12.55 -5.92
C ARG A 252 7.44 -12.37 -6.52
N GLY A 253 7.76 -13.20 -7.50
CA GLY A 253 8.95 -13.06 -8.34
C GLY A 253 8.75 -12.04 -9.48
N SER A 254 9.75 -11.94 -10.36
CA SER A 254 9.69 -11.06 -11.54
C SER A 254 8.91 -11.64 -12.73
N ARG A 255 8.58 -12.94 -12.69
CA ARG A 255 7.90 -13.69 -13.75
C ARG A 255 6.75 -14.56 -13.26
N GLU A 256 6.73 -14.90 -11.98
CA GLU A 256 5.72 -15.77 -11.39
C GLU A 256 5.31 -15.19 -10.04
N MET A 257 4.06 -15.39 -9.67
CA MET A 257 3.55 -15.09 -8.33
C MET A 257 2.61 -16.20 -7.87
N THR A 258 2.64 -16.48 -6.58
CA THR A 258 1.74 -17.43 -5.93
C THR A 258 0.96 -16.72 -4.84
N VAL A 259 -0.35 -16.89 -4.86
CA VAL A 259 -1.28 -16.34 -3.86
C VAL A 259 -2.09 -17.47 -3.26
N CYS A 260 -2.29 -17.43 -1.95
CA CYS A 260 -3.29 -18.23 -1.26
C CYS A 260 -4.61 -17.44 -1.26
N ILE A 261 -5.72 -18.10 -1.59
CA ILE A 261 -7.10 -17.57 -1.46
C ILE A 261 -7.97 -18.72 -0.96
N ASP A 262 -8.69 -18.51 0.15
CA ASP A 262 -9.49 -19.53 0.86
C ASP A 262 -8.71 -20.83 1.10
N GLY A 263 -7.47 -20.70 1.56
CA GLY A 263 -6.56 -21.82 1.86
C GLY A 263 -6.01 -22.56 0.63
N GLN A 264 -6.26 -22.09 -0.60
CA GLN A 264 -5.79 -22.70 -1.84
C GLN A 264 -4.75 -21.83 -2.55
N ASN A 265 -3.65 -22.44 -2.98
CA ASN A 265 -2.59 -21.74 -3.71
C ASN A 265 -2.89 -21.68 -5.22
N TYR A 266 -2.84 -20.47 -5.77
CA TYR A 266 -2.95 -20.17 -7.19
C TYR A 266 -1.66 -19.53 -7.68
N THR A 267 -1.04 -20.12 -8.70
CA THR A 267 0.21 -19.62 -9.29
C THR A 267 -0.05 -19.03 -10.68
N TYR A 268 0.47 -17.84 -10.91
CA TYR A 268 0.30 -17.08 -12.14
C TYR A 268 1.65 -16.70 -12.73
N THR A 269 1.82 -16.87 -14.04
CA THR A 269 2.91 -16.24 -14.79
C THR A 269 2.56 -14.76 -15.02
N ILE A 270 3.41 -13.84 -14.55
CA ILE A 270 3.33 -12.41 -14.82
C ILE A 270 3.88 -12.15 -16.24
N LEU A 271 3.00 -11.71 -17.15
CA LEU A 271 3.36 -11.49 -18.56
C LEU A 271 3.66 -10.01 -18.86
N ALA A 272 2.95 -9.09 -18.20
CA ALA A 272 3.18 -7.66 -18.28
C ALA A 272 2.61 -6.94 -17.04
N VAL A 273 3.22 -5.81 -16.66
CA VAL A 273 2.71 -4.90 -15.63
C VAL A 273 2.64 -3.49 -16.23
N ASN A 274 1.44 -3.02 -16.51
CA ASN A 274 1.18 -1.64 -16.90
C ASN A 274 1.10 -0.79 -15.62
N ALA A 275 2.26 -0.37 -15.12
CA ALA A 275 2.40 0.36 -13.87
C ALA A 275 1.51 1.61 -13.80
N PHE A 276 1.20 2.01 -12.56
CA PHE A 276 0.49 3.26 -12.28
C PHE A 276 1.28 4.47 -12.78
N ASN A 277 0.59 5.42 -13.39
CA ASN A 277 1.08 6.76 -13.69
C ASN A 277 -0.05 7.75 -13.37
N ALA A 278 0.28 8.91 -12.81
CA ALA A 278 -0.63 10.02 -12.53
C ALA A 278 -1.48 10.46 -13.74
N ASP A 279 -0.96 10.31 -14.97
CA ASP A 279 -1.72 10.60 -16.19
C ASP A 279 -2.81 9.54 -16.47
N ARG A 280 -2.52 8.27 -16.16
CA ARG A 280 -3.39 7.13 -16.44
C ARG A 280 -4.36 6.81 -15.30
N LYS A 281 -4.01 7.18 -14.06
CA LYS A 281 -4.73 6.95 -12.78
C LYS A 281 -5.23 5.51 -12.57
N ARG A 282 -4.55 4.53 -13.16
CA ARG A 282 -4.84 3.09 -13.04
C ARG A 282 -3.58 2.27 -13.25
N MET A 283 -3.61 1.04 -12.73
CA MET A 283 -2.64 -0.03 -12.97
C MET A 283 -3.36 -1.20 -13.64
N SER A 284 -2.67 -1.94 -14.50
CA SER A 284 -3.09 -3.30 -14.86
C SER A 284 -1.94 -4.30 -14.90
N VAL A 285 -2.27 -5.57 -14.71
CA VAL A 285 -1.36 -6.71 -14.83
C VAL A 285 -1.98 -7.71 -15.81
N LEU A 286 -1.19 -8.17 -16.78
CA LEU A 286 -1.54 -9.32 -17.62
C LEU A 286 -0.87 -10.55 -17.04
N LEU A 287 -1.69 -11.50 -16.62
CA LEU A 287 -1.29 -12.80 -16.09
C LEU A 287 -1.62 -13.92 -17.07
N LYS A 288 -0.94 -15.05 -16.92
CA LYS A 288 -1.43 -16.35 -17.34
C LYS A 288 -1.59 -17.24 -16.11
N ASP A 289 -2.76 -17.84 -15.96
CA ASP A 289 -3.02 -18.86 -14.95
C ASP A 289 -2.21 -20.13 -15.29
N ASN A 290 -1.38 -20.61 -14.35
CA ASN A 290 -0.53 -21.78 -14.61
C ASN A 290 -1.32 -23.11 -14.59
N ALA A 291 -2.50 -23.14 -13.97
CA ALA A 291 -3.36 -24.32 -13.91
C ALA A 291 -4.35 -24.39 -15.09
N THR A 292 -5.04 -23.30 -15.42
CA THR A 292 -6.02 -23.29 -16.53
C THR A 292 -5.39 -22.93 -17.89
N GLY A 293 -4.25 -22.23 -17.88
CA GLY A 293 -3.61 -21.71 -19.08
C GLY A 293 -4.25 -20.44 -19.65
N GLU A 294 -5.30 -19.91 -19.02
CA GLU A 294 -6.02 -18.71 -19.44
C GLU A 294 -5.18 -17.45 -19.26
N TYR A 295 -5.41 -16.46 -20.13
CA TYR A 295 -4.80 -15.14 -20.02
C TYR A 295 -5.80 -14.20 -19.33
N LEU A 296 -5.37 -13.55 -18.26
CA LEU A 296 -6.19 -12.72 -17.39
C LEU A 296 -5.58 -11.32 -17.33
N LEU A 297 -6.31 -10.33 -17.84
CA LEU A 297 -6.03 -8.93 -17.55
C LEU A 297 -6.78 -8.55 -16.28
N LEU A 298 -6.06 -7.98 -15.32
CA LEU A 298 -6.59 -7.48 -14.06
C LEU A 298 -6.21 -6.00 -13.94
N CYS A 299 -7.15 -5.14 -13.58
CA CYS A 299 -6.95 -3.70 -13.60
C CYS A 299 -7.66 -3.03 -12.41
N LYS A 300 -6.99 -2.03 -11.80
CA LYS A 300 -7.55 -1.20 -10.72
C LYS A 300 -7.21 0.27 -10.95
N GLY A 301 -8.12 1.18 -10.63
CA GLY A 301 -7.89 2.61 -10.79
C GLY A 301 -9.06 3.48 -10.35
N ALA A 302 -8.94 4.78 -10.60
CA ALA A 302 -10.00 5.75 -10.31
C ALA A 302 -11.28 5.41 -11.09
N ASP A 303 -12.42 5.62 -10.43
CA ASP A 303 -13.78 5.40 -10.96
C ASP A 303 -14.01 6.02 -12.35
N ASN A 304 -13.79 7.33 -12.49
CA ASN A 304 -14.00 8.08 -13.73
C ASN A 304 -13.06 7.67 -14.88
N ILE A 305 -12.00 6.92 -14.58
CA ILE A 305 -11.11 6.32 -15.58
C ILE A 305 -11.50 4.90 -15.90
N MET A 306 -11.95 4.13 -14.92
CA MET A 306 -12.22 2.70 -15.06
C MET A 306 -13.58 2.39 -15.67
N LEU A 307 -14.64 3.12 -15.29
CA LEU A 307 -16.00 2.86 -15.78
C LEU A 307 -16.11 2.95 -17.32
N PRO A 308 -15.54 3.96 -18.02
CA PRO A 308 -15.57 4.03 -19.48
C PRO A 308 -14.80 2.91 -20.22
N LEU A 309 -13.98 2.14 -19.49
CA LEU A 309 -13.18 1.03 -20.03
C LEU A 309 -13.88 -0.33 -19.86
N CYS A 310 -14.97 -0.37 -19.09
CA CYS A 310 -15.69 -1.59 -18.76
C CYS A 310 -16.98 -1.72 -19.58
N ASN A 311 -17.42 -2.97 -19.78
CA ASN A 311 -18.79 -3.27 -20.17
C ASN A 311 -19.63 -3.15 -18.89
N VAL A 312 -20.52 -2.17 -18.82
CA VAL A 312 -21.43 -1.95 -17.69
C VAL A 312 -22.83 -1.77 -18.26
N THR A 313 -23.80 -2.52 -17.77
CA THR A 313 -25.20 -2.31 -18.16
C THR A 313 -25.77 -1.06 -17.46
N PRO A 314 -26.84 -0.42 -18.00
CA PRO A 314 -27.41 0.78 -17.36
C PRO A 314 -27.83 0.57 -15.90
N ASP A 315 -28.36 -0.60 -15.56
CA ASP A 315 -28.80 -0.93 -14.20
C ASP A 315 -27.61 -1.12 -13.24
N GLU A 316 -26.52 -1.73 -13.72
CA GLU A 316 -25.26 -1.86 -12.96
C GLU A 316 -24.58 -0.51 -12.76
N ASP A 317 -24.58 0.36 -13.78
CA ASP A 317 -23.98 1.70 -13.70
C ASP A 317 -24.70 2.56 -12.65
N VAL A 318 -26.03 2.54 -12.60
CA VAL A 318 -26.79 3.25 -11.54
C VAL A 318 -26.42 2.73 -10.15
N SER A 319 -26.51 1.41 -9.92
CA SER A 319 -26.25 0.83 -8.60
C SER A 319 -24.79 0.98 -8.13
N LEU A 320 -23.84 0.96 -9.07
CA LEU A 320 -22.43 1.16 -8.81
C LEU A 320 -22.11 2.64 -8.49
N ASN A 321 -22.71 3.58 -9.23
CA ASN A 321 -22.55 5.01 -8.96
C ASN A 321 -23.17 5.43 -7.61
N GLU A 322 -24.33 4.87 -7.24
CA GLU A 322 -24.91 5.06 -5.89
C GLU A 322 -23.91 4.63 -4.80
N SER A 323 -23.31 3.44 -4.93
CA SER A 323 -22.29 2.93 -4.00
C SER A 323 -21.03 3.81 -3.95
N LEU A 324 -20.55 4.29 -5.11
CA LEU A 324 -19.38 5.17 -5.21
C LEU A 324 -19.62 6.52 -4.53
N ILE A 325 -20.80 7.12 -4.72
CA ILE A 325 -21.21 8.38 -4.08
C ILE A 325 -21.33 8.20 -2.57
N GLU A 326 -21.93 7.11 -2.09
CA GLU A 326 -22.03 6.83 -0.65
C GLU A 326 -20.64 6.72 0.00
N LEU A 327 -19.73 5.93 -0.58
CA LEU A 327 -18.36 5.78 -0.08
C LEU A 327 -17.56 7.09 -0.14
N SER A 328 -17.75 7.90 -1.18
CA SER A 328 -17.12 9.22 -1.29
C SER A 328 -17.64 10.21 -0.23
N ASN A 329 -18.94 10.18 0.08
CA ASN A 329 -19.53 10.96 1.17
C ASN A 329 -19.03 10.54 2.56
N MET A 330 -18.58 9.29 2.72
CA MET A 330 -17.88 8.82 3.93
C MET A 330 -16.40 9.25 3.97
N GLY A 331 -15.89 9.98 2.97
CA GLY A 331 -14.49 10.38 2.88
C GLY A 331 -13.53 9.26 2.44
N LEU A 332 -14.05 8.13 1.97
CA LEU A 332 -13.24 6.97 1.60
C LEU A 332 -12.70 7.11 0.16
N ARG A 333 -11.43 6.72 -0.03
CA ARG A 333 -10.79 6.66 -1.35
C ARG A 333 -11.25 5.40 -2.08
N THR A 334 -12.01 5.59 -3.17
CA THR A 334 -12.55 4.51 -3.99
C THR A 334 -11.59 4.14 -5.13
N LEU A 335 -11.42 2.84 -5.38
CA LEU A 335 -10.83 2.33 -6.62
C LEU A 335 -11.74 1.27 -7.23
N VAL A 336 -12.08 1.41 -8.50
CA VAL A 336 -12.81 0.40 -9.27
C VAL A 336 -11.84 -0.68 -9.72
N VAL A 337 -12.27 -1.93 -9.57
CA VAL A 337 -11.51 -3.15 -9.87
C VAL A 337 -12.22 -3.90 -10.99
N ALA A 338 -11.50 -4.23 -12.06
CA ALA A 338 -12.04 -4.87 -13.25
C ALA A 338 -11.14 -6.01 -13.76
N GLN A 339 -11.72 -6.97 -14.49
CA GLN A 339 -10.99 -8.07 -15.12
C GLN A 339 -11.43 -8.32 -16.56
N ARG A 340 -10.57 -8.96 -17.36
CA ARG A 340 -10.92 -9.48 -18.68
C ARG A 340 -10.18 -10.78 -18.96
N VAL A 341 -10.90 -11.83 -19.34
CA VAL A 341 -10.28 -13.03 -19.94
C VAL A 341 -9.92 -12.70 -21.38
N ILE A 342 -8.69 -12.99 -21.77
CA ILE A 342 -8.12 -12.63 -23.07
C ILE A 342 -7.83 -13.90 -23.87
N SER A 343 -8.14 -13.89 -25.17
CA SER A 343 -7.79 -15.02 -26.04
C SER A 343 -6.28 -15.16 -26.19
N SER A 344 -5.76 -16.38 -26.26
CA SER A 344 -4.32 -16.64 -26.42
C SER A 344 -3.72 -15.91 -27.64
N ALA A 345 -4.47 -15.82 -28.74
CA ALA A 345 -4.05 -15.08 -29.94
C ALA A 345 -3.94 -13.56 -29.71
N GLU A 346 -4.94 -12.95 -29.06
CA GLU A 346 -4.93 -11.53 -28.70
C GLU A 346 -3.79 -11.20 -27.73
N ALA A 347 -3.65 -11.99 -26.66
CA ALA A 347 -2.60 -11.80 -25.66
C ALA A 347 -1.20 -11.92 -26.26
N GLN A 348 -0.95 -12.91 -27.14
CA GLN A 348 0.34 -13.06 -27.83
C GLN A 348 0.63 -11.91 -28.80
N ALA A 349 -0.37 -11.46 -29.56
CA ALA A 349 -0.23 -10.33 -30.48
C ALA A 349 0.08 -9.03 -29.72
N TRP A 350 -0.64 -8.77 -28.63
CA TRP A 350 -0.37 -7.62 -27.77
C TRP A 350 0.99 -7.70 -27.08
N LEU A 351 1.37 -8.84 -26.51
CA LEU A 351 2.68 -9.02 -25.87
C LEU A 351 3.84 -8.78 -26.83
N LYS A 352 3.69 -9.11 -28.12
CA LYS A 352 4.69 -8.78 -29.14
C LYS A 352 4.85 -7.26 -29.29
N MET A 353 3.74 -6.52 -29.39
CA MET A 353 3.75 -5.05 -29.44
C MET A 353 4.34 -4.45 -28.16
N TYR A 354 3.84 -4.86 -26.99
CA TYR A 354 4.25 -4.36 -25.68
C TYR A 354 5.76 -4.52 -25.44
N ARG A 355 6.32 -5.69 -25.79
CA ARG A 355 7.78 -5.92 -25.72
C ARG A 355 8.55 -5.03 -26.69
N SER A 356 8.03 -4.73 -27.88
CA SER A 356 8.62 -3.76 -28.80
C SER A 356 8.58 -2.34 -28.23
N SER A 357 7.50 -1.93 -27.54
CA SER A 357 7.43 -0.65 -26.83
C SER A 357 8.46 -0.55 -25.71
N MET A 358 8.66 -1.63 -24.93
CA MET A 358 9.63 -1.66 -23.82
C MET A 358 11.09 -1.44 -24.23
N VAL A 359 11.47 -1.86 -25.44
CA VAL A 359 12.85 -1.72 -25.97
C VAL A 359 13.03 -0.51 -26.88
N ALA A 360 12.02 0.37 -27.00
CA ALA A 360 12.09 1.57 -27.83
C ALA A 360 13.10 2.60 -27.26
N THR A 361 13.95 3.14 -28.14
CA THR A 361 14.98 4.13 -27.77
C THR A 361 14.43 5.55 -27.57
N SER A 362 13.24 5.83 -28.10
CA SER A 362 12.56 7.13 -28.03
C SER A 362 11.08 6.92 -27.76
N ASN A 363 10.45 7.87 -27.06
CA ASN A 363 9.02 7.87 -26.72
C ASN A 363 8.54 6.57 -26.04
N ARG A 364 9.44 5.86 -25.36
CA ARG A 364 9.20 4.54 -24.76
C ARG A 364 7.99 4.54 -23.83
N ASP A 365 7.88 5.57 -22.99
CA ASP A 365 6.86 5.63 -21.95
C ASP A 365 5.47 5.94 -22.55
N GLU A 366 5.42 6.75 -23.62
CA GLU A 366 4.21 6.96 -24.43
C GLU A 366 3.77 5.67 -25.14
N LEU A 367 4.71 4.92 -25.73
CA LEU A 367 4.45 3.65 -26.41
C LEU A 367 3.99 2.54 -25.47
N ILE A 368 4.48 2.54 -24.21
CA ILE A 368 4.00 1.65 -23.15
C ILE A 368 2.59 2.06 -22.70
N ALA A 369 2.34 3.36 -22.49
CA ALA A 369 1.03 3.87 -22.09
C ALA A 369 -0.04 3.59 -23.16
N ALA A 370 0.28 3.76 -24.44
CA ALA A 370 -0.59 3.45 -25.57
C ALA A 370 -0.89 1.94 -25.68
N ALA A 371 0.13 1.09 -25.50
CA ALA A 371 -0.07 -0.36 -25.46
C ALA A 371 -0.97 -0.77 -24.28
N GLY A 372 -0.78 -0.21 -23.09
CA GLY A 372 -1.67 -0.43 -21.94
C GLY A 372 -3.11 -0.03 -22.24
N ALA A 373 -3.32 1.18 -22.76
CA ALA A 373 -4.66 1.66 -23.12
C ALA A 373 -5.37 0.81 -24.19
N GLN A 374 -4.63 0.10 -25.06
CA GLN A 374 -5.21 -0.79 -26.06
C GLN A 374 -5.79 -2.08 -25.46
N ILE A 375 -5.12 -2.68 -24.45
CA ILE A 375 -5.56 -3.95 -23.86
C ILE A 375 -6.63 -3.76 -22.77
N GLU A 376 -6.61 -2.60 -22.10
CA GLU A 376 -7.53 -2.19 -21.01
C GLU A 376 -8.92 -1.75 -21.51
N LEU A 377 -9.48 -2.44 -22.51
CA LEU A 377 -10.81 -2.14 -23.07
C LEU A 377 -11.74 -3.34 -22.88
N LYS A 378 -13.04 -3.06 -22.74
CA LYS A 378 -14.13 -4.06 -22.64
C LYS A 378 -13.94 -5.03 -21.46
N MET A 379 -13.49 -4.50 -20.32
CA MET A 379 -13.33 -5.27 -19.09
C MET A 379 -14.69 -5.45 -18.38
N GLU A 380 -14.81 -6.44 -17.50
CA GLU A 380 -15.97 -6.59 -16.63
C GLU A 380 -15.62 -6.00 -15.25
N VAL A 381 -16.51 -5.18 -14.67
CA VAL A 381 -16.33 -4.69 -13.30
C VAL A 381 -16.46 -5.86 -12.33
N VAL A 382 -15.48 -6.02 -11.45
CA VAL A 382 -15.45 -7.05 -10.41
C VAL A 382 -15.93 -6.48 -9.08
N GLY A 383 -15.59 -5.23 -8.78
CA GLY A 383 -16.02 -4.56 -7.56
C GLY A 383 -15.36 -3.20 -7.37
N VAL A 384 -15.53 -2.63 -6.18
CA VAL A 384 -14.87 -1.38 -5.73
C VAL A 384 -14.21 -1.63 -4.39
N THR A 385 -13.03 -1.05 -4.16
CA THR A 385 -12.37 -1.00 -2.85
C THR A 385 -12.56 0.38 -2.24
N ALA A 386 -12.80 0.47 -0.93
CA ALA A 386 -12.88 1.74 -0.21
C ALA A 386 -11.80 1.79 0.88
N ILE A 387 -10.81 2.66 0.68
CA ILE A 387 -9.65 2.83 1.56
C ILE A 387 -9.86 4.08 2.41
N GLU A 388 -9.74 3.94 3.72
CA GLU A 388 -9.67 5.03 4.70
C GLU A 388 -8.21 5.48 4.85
N ASP A 389 -7.95 6.79 4.80
CA ASP A 389 -6.71 7.38 5.33
C ASP A 389 -7.01 7.79 6.77
N LYS A 390 -6.55 6.98 7.73
CA LYS A 390 -6.97 7.10 9.13
C LYS A 390 -6.61 8.48 9.69
N LEU A 391 -7.59 9.17 10.28
CA LEU A 391 -7.36 10.40 11.04
C LEU A 391 -6.59 10.13 12.33
N GLN A 392 -5.88 11.13 12.85
CA GLN A 392 -5.41 11.07 14.24
C GLN A 392 -6.60 11.10 15.20
N ASP A 393 -6.40 10.58 16.41
CA ASP A 393 -7.45 10.48 17.41
C ASP A 393 -8.02 11.87 17.76
N GLU A 394 -9.34 11.94 17.96
CA GLU A 394 -10.11 13.16 18.29
C GLU A 394 -10.03 14.35 17.30
N VAL A 395 -9.44 14.18 16.11
CA VAL A 395 -9.36 15.26 15.10
C VAL A 395 -10.72 15.88 14.73
N PRO A 396 -11.80 15.11 14.46
CA PRO A 396 -13.13 15.68 14.20
C PRO A 396 -13.69 16.51 15.37
N GLU A 397 -13.50 16.02 16.59
CA GLU A 397 -13.93 16.64 17.85
C GLU A 397 -13.19 17.96 18.08
N VAL A 398 -11.85 17.96 17.95
CA VAL A 398 -11.00 19.14 18.07
C VAL A 398 -11.37 20.20 17.04
N ILE A 399 -11.58 19.83 15.77
CA ILE A 399 -12.03 20.77 14.73
C ILE A 399 -13.43 21.33 15.06
N SER A 400 -14.32 20.51 15.63
CA SER A 400 -15.64 20.96 16.09
C SER A 400 -15.53 22.00 17.19
N ASP A 401 -14.68 21.78 18.19
CA ASP A 401 -14.53 22.68 19.34
C ASP A 401 -13.78 23.98 18.98
N LEU A 402 -12.75 23.92 18.14
CA LEU A 402 -12.12 25.10 17.54
C LEU A 402 -13.15 25.94 16.77
N THR A 403 -14.02 25.30 16.00
CA THR A 403 -15.09 25.98 15.24
C THR A 403 -16.12 26.63 16.18
N LYS A 404 -16.53 25.96 17.27
CA LYS A 404 -17.41 26.52 18.31
C LYS A 404 -16.78 27.72 19.02
N ALA A 405 -15.45 27.71 19.20
CA ALA A 405 -14.68 28.83 19.74
C ALA A 405 -14.52 30.00 18.75
N GLY A 406 -14.99 29.87 17.51
CA GLY A 406 -14.88 30.91 16.47
C GLY A 406 -13.53 30.94 15.76
N ILE A 407 -12.72 29.88 15.89
CA ILE A 407 -11.42 29.74 15.23
C ILE A 407 -11.63 29.11 13.84
N ILE A 408 -11.12 29.75 12.81
CA ILE A 408 -11.19 29.27 11.42
C ILE A 408 -10.00 28.34 11.15
N VAL A 409 -10.27 27.08 10.78
CA VAL A 409 -9.23 26.11 10.41
C VAL A 409 -9.09 26.05 8.89
N TRP A 410 -7.88 26.32 8.40
CA TRP A 410 -7.48 26.23 7.00
C TRP A 410 -6.55 25.03 6.80
N MET A 411 -7.02 24.02 6.07
CA MET A 411 -6.12 22.96 5.60
C MET A 411 -5.28 23.49 4.42
N LEU A 412 -3.96 23.44 4.57
CA LEU A 412 -2.99 23.69 3.51
C LEU A 412 -2.35 22.36 3.15
N THR A 413 -2.68 21.78 1.98
CA THR A 413 -2.12 20.50 1.55
C THR A 413 -1.43 20.60 0.19
N GLY A 414 -0.33 19.86 0.05
CA GLY A 414 0.35 19.65 -1.24
C GLY A 414 -0.16 18.43 -2.01
N ASP A 415 -1.05 17.63 -1.39
CA ASP A 415 -1.68 16.48 -2.03
C ASP A 415 -2.80 16.94 -2.99
N LYS A 416 -3.14 16.08 -3.95
CA LYS A 416 -4.15 16.33 -4.99
C LYS A 416 -5.53 15.78 -4.63
#